data_AF-A0A1F8D1P6-F1
#
_entry.id   AF-A0A1F8D1P6-F1
#
_cell.length_a   1.000
_cell.length_b   1.000
_cell.length_c   1.000
_cell.angle_alpha   90.00
_cell.angle_beta   90.00
_cell.angle_gamma   90.00
#
_symmetry.space_group_name_H-M   'P 1'
#
loop_
_entity.id
_entity.type
_entity.pdbx_description
1 polymer ?
#
loop_
_entity_poly.entity_id
_entity_poly.type
_entity_poly.pdbx_seq_one_letter_code
_entity_poly.pdbx_strand_id
1 'polypeptide(L)'
;MRKLKKYYGFISFWVLDSLLLYLATLVYPAAYALGTFKLSILWAAIVAGFIWTVLVWFSKPIVAIVKLKVPDKMKTFFYLFANFMALWLVARISPYSGFGVASFVWAFLLALVAVFVQYLTVKVIKF
;
A
#
# COMPACT_ATOMS: atom_id res chain seq x y z
N MET A 1 -12.49 21.74 7.79
CA MET A 1 -11.08 21.33 8.10
C MET A 1 -10.89 19.81 8.25
N ARG A 2 -11.74 19.04 8.96
CA ARG A 2 -11.56 17.57 9.15
C ARG A 2 -11.57 16.74 7.85
N LYS A 3 -12.40 17.09 6.87
CA LYS A 3 -12.44 16.41 5.56
C LYS A 3 -11.16 16.66 4.74
N LEU A 4 -10.65 17.89 4.73
CA LEU A 4 -9.39 18.25 4.06
C LEU A 4 -8.21 17.43 4.60
N LYS A 5 -8.05 17.33 5.93
CA LYS A 5 -7.02 16.48 6.58
C LYS A 5 -7.07 15.03 6.12
N LYS A 6 -8.27 14.47 5.94
CA LYS A 6 -8.48 13.11 5.45
C LYS A 6 -7.96 12.92 4.01
N TYR A 7 -8.18 13.88 3.12
CA TYR A 7 -7.68 13.82 1.74
C TYR A 7 -6.16 14.04 1.67
N TYR A 8 -5.61 14.97 2.46
CA TYR A 8 -4.16 15.15 2.55
C TYR A 8 -3.45 13.88 3.05
N GLY A 9 -4.01 13.21 4.05
CA GLY A 9 -3.46 11.94 4.54
C GLY A 9 -3.44 10.88 3.44
N PHE A 10 -4.52 10.75 2.67
CA PHE A 10 -4.55 9.80 1.56
C PHE A 10 -3.56 10.11 0.46
N ILE A 11 -3.49 11.36 -0.01
CA ILE A 11 -2.53 11.75 -1.04
C ILE A 11 -1.11 11.49 -0.56
N SER A 12 -0.82 11.77 0.71
CA SER A 12 0.50 11.51 1.30
C SER A 12 0.83 10.02 1.30
N PHE A 13 -0.11 9.16 1.73
CA PHE A 13 0.09 7.71 1.67
C PHE A 13 0.22 7.20 0.23
N TRP A 14 -0.56 7.73 -0.70
CA TRP A 14 -0.45 7.35 -2.10
C TRP A 14 0.92 7.67 -2.71
N VAL A 15 1.44 8.88 -2.46
CA VAL A 15 2.79 9.24 -2.91
C VAL A 15 3.83 8.33 -2.29
N LEU A 16 3.72 8.03 -0.98
CA LEU A 16 4.64 7.13 -0.29
C LEU A 16 4.56 5.70 -0.80
N ASP A 17 3.37 5.15 -0.98
CA ASP A 17 3.14 3.81 -1.48
C ASP A 17 3.72 3.68 -2.91
N SER A 18 3.49 4.67 -3.77
CA SER A 18 4.06 4.72 -5.12
C SER A 18 5.59 4.75 -5.09
N LEU A 19 6.16 5.57 -4.20
CA LEU A 19 7.61 5.65 -4.01
C LEU A 19 8.19 4.34 -3.49
N LEU A 20 7.52 3.68 -2.54
CA LEU A 20 7.94 2.39 -2.01
C LEU A 20 7.96 1.31 -3.08
N LEU A 21 6.93 1.23 -3.93
CA LEU A 21 6.91 0.28 -5.04
C LEU A 21 8.06 0.52 -6.03
N TYR A 22 8.28 1.79 -6.38
CA TYR A 22 9.37 2.17 -7.27
C TYR A 22 10.75 1.80 -6.69
N LEU A 23 11.02 2.18 -5.44
CA LEU A 23 12.28 1.87 -4.76
C LEU A 23 12.45 0.36 -4.54
N ALA A 24 11.40 -0.37 -4.16
CA ALA A 24 11.47 -1.81 -3.98
C ALA A 24 11.88 -2.53 -5.27
N THR A 25 11.36 -2.08 -6.41
CA THR A 25 11.71 -2.61 -7.74
C THR A 25 13.16 -2.27 -8.10
N LEU A 26 13.62 -1.06 -7.81
CA LEU A 26 15.01 -0.67 -8.09
C LEU A 26 16.02 -1.47 -7.26
N VAL A 27 15.72 -1.71 -5.99
CA VAL A 27 16.64 -2.39 -5.06
C VAL A 27 16.56 -3.92 -5.22
N TYR A 28 15.36 -4.47 -5.45
CA TYR A 28 15.13 -5.91 -5.56
C TYR A 28 14.34 -6.28 -6.83
N PRO A 29 14.90 -6.06 -8.03
CA PRO A 29 14.20 -6.29 -9.30
C PRO A 29 13.86 -7.77 -9.55
N ALA A 30 14.58 -8.71 -8.93
CA ALA A 30 14.26 -10.13 -8.98
C ALA A 30 13.00 -10.49 -8.16
N ALA A 31 12.63 -9.64 -7.19
CA ALA A 31 11.50 -9.87 -6.29
C ALA A 31 10.27 -9.05 -6.66
N TYR A 32 10.47 -7.83 -7.15
CA TYR A 32 9.40 -6.91 -7.51
C TYR A 32 9.56 -6.51 -8.97
N ALA A 33 8.50 -6.70 -9.74
CA ALA A 33 8.42 -6.31 -11.14
C ALA A 33 7.47 -5.14 -11.28
N LEU A 34 7.84 -4.18 -12.12
CA LEU A 34 7.08 -2.95 -12.27
C LEU A 34 7.15 -2.45 -13.71
N GLY A 35 6.00 -2.07 -14.24
CA GLY A 35 5.81 -1.77 -15.67
C GLY A 35 5.12 -2.91 -16.43
N THR A 36 4.52 -2.56 -17.56
CA THR A 36 3.92 -3.50 -18.52
C THR A 36 4.17 -3.00 -19.94
N PHE A 37 3.68 -3.74 -20.93
CA PHE A 37 3.66 -3.25 -22.32
C PHE A 37 2.79 -2.00 -22.51
N LYS A 38 1.89 -1.67 -21.57
CA LYS A 38 1.02 -0.48 -21.62
C LYS A 38 1.47 0.64 -20.70
N LEU A 39 2.11 0.30 -19.58
CA LEU A 39 2.50 1.25 -18.53
C LEU A 39 4.01 1.31 -18.40
N SER A 40 4.58 2.51 -18.52
CA SER A 40 5.97 2.72 -18.13
C SER A 40 6.16 2.42 -16.64
N ILE A 41 7.40 2.18 -16.21
CA ILE A 41 7.74 1.89 -14.82
C ILE A 41 7.19 2.98 -13.89
N LEU A 42 7.42 4.26 -14.21
CA LEU A 42 6.95 5.36 -13.37
C LEU A 42 5.42 5.41 -13.27
N TRP A 43 4.71 5.23 -14.39
CA TRP A 43 3.24 5.20 -14.38
C TRP A 43 2.68 3.99 -13.66
N ALA A 44 3.29 2.82 -13.82
CA ALA A 44 2.92 1.62 -13.07
C ALA A 44 3.09 1.82 -11.56
N ALA A 45 4.14 2.53 -11.11
CA ALA A 45 4.34 2.80 -9.68
C ALA A 45 3.23 3.67 -9.13
N ILE A 46 2.86 4.73 -9.86
CA ILE A 46 1.78 5.65 -9.50
C ILE A 46 0.43 4.93 -9.46
N VAL A 47 0.11 4.14 -10.50
CA VAL A 47 -1.16 3.43 -10.62
C VAL A 47 -1.27 2.30 -9.59
N ALA A 48 -0.25 1.45 -9.47
CA ALA A 48 -0.23 0.38 -8.47
C ALA A 48 -0.25 0.94 -7.05
N GLY A 49 0.53 2.00 -6.78
CA GLY A 49 0.52 2.71 -5.50
C GLY A 49 -0.87 3.24 -5.18
N PHE A 50 -1.56 3.84 -6.17
CA PHE A 50 -2.93 4.32 -5.98
C PHE A 50 -3.88 3.20 -5.59
N ILE A 51 -3.88 2.10 -6.35
CA ILE A 51 -4.76 0.96 -6.08
C ILE A 51 -4.47 0.38 -4.69
N TRP A 52 -3.19 0.24 -4.35
CA TRP A 52 -2.75 -0.22 -3.03
C TRP A 52 -3.30 0.69 -1.92
N THR A 53 -3.09 2.00 -2.01
CA THR A 53 -3.58 2.94 -0.99
C THR A 53 -5.09 2.90 -0.88
N VAL A 54 -5.82 2.80 -2.00
CA VAL A 54 -7.27 2.67 -2.03
C VAL A 54 -7.71 1.42 -1.26
N LEU A 55 -7.12 0.25 -1.55
CA LEU A 55 -7.46 -1.00 -0.87
C LEU A 55 -7.21 -0.92 0.64
N VAL A 56 -6.06 -0.35 1.06
CA VAL A 56 -5.76 -0.15 2.49
C VAL A 56 -6.74 0.84 3.10
N TRP A 57 -7.13 1.90 2.38
CA TRP A 57 -8.09 2.87 2.90
C TRP A 57 -9.48 2.26 3.11
N PHE A 58 -9.93 1.43 2.17
CA PHE A 58 -11.20 0.71 2.25
C PHE A 58 -11.23 -0.37 3.33
N SER A 59 -10.08 -0.81 3.86
CA SER A 59 -10.05 -1.76 4.98
C SER A 59 -10.85 -1.27 6.20
N LYS A 60 -10.82 0.05 6.49
CA LYS A 60 -11.55 0.65 7.63
C LYS A 60 -13.08 0.55 7.50
N PRO A 61 -13.71 1.05 6.40
CA PRO A 61 -15.14 0.88 6.24
C PRO A 61 -15.56 -0.58 6.14
N ILE A 62 -14.75 -1.46 5.55
CA ILE A 62 -15.05 -2.90 5.50
C ILE A 62 -15.16 -3.48 6.91
N VAL A 63 -14.18 -3.22 7.78
CA VAL A 63 -14.22 -3.63 9.20
C VAL A 63 -15.45 -3.11 9.93
N ALA A 64 -15.83 -1.85 9.67
CA ALA A 64 -17.02 -1.25 10.25
C ALA A 64 -18.32 -1.93 9.78
N ILE A 65 -18.42 -2.28 8.49
CA ILE A 65 -19.57 -2.98 7.91
C ILE A 65 -19.71 -4.38 8.52
N VAL A 66 -18.62 -5.12 8.66
CA VAL A 66 -18.63 -6.46 9.26
C VAL A 66 -18.68 -6.47 10.79
N LYS A 67 -18.80 -5.29 11.43
CA LYS A 67 -18.87 -5.10 12.88
C LYS A 67 -17.70 -5.76 13.65
N LEU A 68 -16.54 -5.87 13.01
CA LEU A 68 -15.37 -6.49 13.62
C LEU A 68 -14.70 -5.49 14.58
N LYS A 69 -14.62 -5.86 15.86
CA LYS A 69 -13.92 -5.06 16.88
C LYS A 69 -12.43 -5.38 16.82
N VAL A 70 -11.61 -4.46 16.32
CA VAL A 70 -10.15 -4.56 16.37
C VAL A 70 -9.66 -3.94 17.68
N PRO A 71 -9.12 -4.73 18.63
CA PRO A 71 -8.55 -4.18 19.86
C PRO A 71 -7.37 -3.25 19.56
N ASP A 72 -7.14 -2.25 20.42
CA ASP A 72 -6.04 -1.29 20.21
C ASP A 72 -4.68 -1.97 20.05
N LYS A 73 -4.41 -3.00 20.86
CA LYS A 73 -3.19 -3.83 20.79
C LYS A 73 -3.00 -4.56 19.45
N MET A 74 -4.08 -4.74 18.67
CA MET A 74 -4.04 -5.44 17.37
C MET A 74 -4.08 -4.48 16.18
N LYS A 75 -4.16 -3.15 16.39
CA LYS A 75 -4.22 -2.18 15.29
C LYS A 75 -3.03 -2.29 14.33
N THR A 76 -1.83 -2.47 14.85
CA THR A 76 -0.63 -2.64 14.01
C THR A 76 -0.71 -3.89 13.16
N PHE A 77 -1.10 -5.02 13.75
CA PHE A 77 -1.29 -6.29 13.02
C PHE A 77 -2.39 -6.17 11.96
N PHE A 78 -3.46 -5.44 12.27
CA PHE A 78 -4.52 -5.16 11.31
C PHE A 78 -4.00 -4.38 10.10
N TYR A 79 -3.24 -3.28 10.30
CA TYR A 79 -2.68 -2.53 9.18
C TYR A 79 -1.62 -3.29 8.41
N LEU A 80 -0.84 -4.15 9.08
CA LEU A 80 0.08 -5.06 8.41
C LEU A 80 -0.66 -6.03 7.51
N PHE A 81 -1.70 -6.67 8.03
CA PHE A 81 -2.53 -7.57 7.25
C PHE A 81 -3.21 -6.85 6.08
N ALA A 82 -3.75 -5.65 6.31
CA ALA A 82 -4.38 -4.84 5.27
C ALA A 82 -3.39 -4.46 4.15
N ASN A 83 -2.17 -4.01 4.51
CA ASN A 83 -1.13 -3.69 3.53
C ASN A 83 -0.67 -4.93 2.76
N PHE A 84 -0.43 -6.04 3.46
CA PHE A 84 -0.05 -7.31 2.83
C PHE A 84 -1.11 -7.78 1.83
N MET A 85 -2.37 -7.82 2.26
CA MET A 85 -3.47 -8.24 1.39
C MET A 85 -3.64 -7.30 0.21
N ALA A 86 -3.53 -6.00 0.42
CA ALA A 86 -3.64 -5.02 -0.65
C ALA A 86 -2.51 -5.17 -1.69
N LEU A 87 -1.25 -5.28 -1.26
CA LEU A 87 -0.12 -5.53 -2.15
C LEU A 87 -0.28 -6.83 -2.93
N TRP A 88 -0.75 -7.88 -2.26
CA TRP A 88 -1.02 -9.15 -2.92
C TRP A 88 -2.10 -9.03 -3.98
N LEU A 89 -3.22 -8.35 -3.67
CA LEU A 89 -4.29 -8.11 -4.62
C LEU A 89 -3.84 -7.25 -5.81
N VAL A 90 -3.05 -6.20 -5.56
CA VAL A 90 -2.47 -5.34 -6.60
C VAL A 90 -1.58 -6.16 -7.54
N ALA A 91 -0.78 -7.07 -6.99
CA ALA A 91 0.05 -7.97 -7.78
C ALA A 91 -0.75 -9.00 -8.59
N ARG A 92 -1.96 -9.37 -8.14
CA ARG A 92 -2.85 -10.28 -8.89
C ARG A 92 -3.55 -9.63 -10.07
N ILE A 93 -3.61 -8.30 -10.10
CA ILE A 93 -4.09 -7.54 -11.25
C ILE A 93 -2.93 -6.87 -12.01
N SER A 94 -1.74 -7.50 -12.01
CA SER A 94 -0.52 -6.98 -12.65
C SER A 94 -0.69 -6.52 -14.10
N PRO A 95 -1.55 -7.11 -14.97
CA PRO A 95 -1.77 -6.58 -16.31
C PRO A 95 -2.35 -5.16 -16.34
N TYR A 96 -3.03 -4.76 -15.26
CA TYR A 96 -3.68 -3.45 -15.11
C TYR A 96 -2.93 -2.52 -14.15
N SER A 97 -2.46 -3.02 -13.01
CA SER A 97 -1.71 -2.23 -12.02
C SER A 97 -0.28 -1.97 -12.48
N GLY A 98 0.29 -2.88 -13.26
CA GLY A 98 1.69 -2.88 -13.64
C GLY A 98 2.65 -3.21 -12.51
N PHE A 99 2.17 -3.78 -11.40
CA PHE A 99 3.00 -4.28 -10.31
C PHE A 99 2.89 -5.79 -10.22
N GLY A 100 4.03 -6.47 -10.07
CA GLY A 100 4.14 -7.90 -9.83
C GLY A 100 5.08 -8.19 -8.67
N VAL A 101 4.86 -9.31 -7.99
CA VAL A 101 5.71 -9.79 -6.90
C VAL A 101 6.03 -11.26 -7.10
N ALA A 102 7.28 -11.64 -6.85
CA ALA A 102 7.77 -12.99 -7.10
C ALA A 102 7.11 -14.04 -6.19
N SER A 103 6.79 -13.67 -4.95
CA SER A 103 6.17 -14.58 -3.99
C SER A 103 5.39 -13.86 -2.90
N PHE A 104 4.57 -14.62 -2.17
CA PHE A 104 3.86 -14.12 -0.98
C PHE A 104 4.79 -13.56 0.08
N VAL A 105 6.00 -14.13 0.24
CA VAL A 105 6.98 -13.70 1.24
C VAL A 105 7.45 -12.28 0.93
N TRP A 106 7.74 -11.98 -0.33
CA TRP A 106 8.15 -10.63 -0.74
C TRP A 106 7.02 -9.60 -0.57
N ALA A 107 5.77 -9.96 -0.85
CA ALA A 107 4.63 -9.09 -0.56
C ALA A 107 4.52 -8.78 0.94
N PHE A 108 4.75 -9.78 1.80
CA PHE A 108 4.75 -9.60 3.25
C PHE A 108 5.90 -8.72 3.75
N LEU A 109 7.11 -8.91 3.23
CA LEU A 109 8.27 -8.08 3.58
C LEU A 109 8.03 -6.62 3.18
N LEU A 110 7.49 -6.37 1.98
CA LEU A 110 7.16 -5.01 1.56
C LEU A 110 6.07 -4.38 2.43
N ALA A 111 5.07 -5.17 2.84
CA ALA A 111 4.03 -4.71 3.77
C ALA A 111 4.59 -4.32 5.14
N LEU A 112 5.57 -5.06 5.67
CA LEU A 112 6.26 -4.71 6.91
C LEU A 112 6.97 -3.36 6.79
N VAL A 113 7.73 -3.17 5.71
CA VAL A 113 8.41 -1.90 5.43
C VAL A 113 7.39 -0.76 5.29
N ALA A 114 6.30 -1.00 4.56
CA ALA A 114 5.26 -0.02 4.35
C ALA A 114 4.60 0.44 5.66
N VAL A 115 4.20 -0.49 6.53
CA VAL A 115 3.60 -0.14 7.83
C VAL A 115 4.57 0.70 8.67
N PHE A 116 5.85 0.35 8.67
CA PHE A 116 6.86 1.12 9.38
C PHE A 116 6.98 2.55 8.83
N VAL A 117 7.10 2.70 7.51
CA VAL A 117 7.20 4.02 6.85
C VAL A 117 5.94 4.84 7.06
N GLN A 118 4.76 4.27 6.83
CA GLN A 118 3.46 4.93 7.03
C GLN A 118 3.28 5.37 8.49
N TYR A 119 3.70 4.56 9.46
CA TYR A 119 3.68 4.92 10.88
C TYR A 119 4.57 6.13 11.18
N LEU A 120 5.79 6.16 10.65
CA LEU A 120 6.69 7.31 10.79
C LEU A 120 6.08 8.57 10.17
N THR A 121 5.46 8.46 9.00
CA THR A 121 4.78 9.59 8.33
C THR A 121 3.68 10.18 9.21
N VAL A 122 2.84 9.34 9.83
CA VAL A 122 1.79 9.80 10.75
C VAL A 122 2.39 10.55 11.94
N LYS A 123 3.51 10.04 12.48
CA LYS A 123 4.20 10.64 13.63
C LYS A 123 4.83 12.00 13.29
N VAL A 124 5.38 12.16 12.09
CA VAL A 124 6.05 13.39 11.64
C VAL A 124 5.03 14.45 11.22
N ILE A 125 4.06 14.09 10.37
CA ILE A 125 3.17 15.08 9.72
C ILE A 125 1.97 15.46 10.61
N LYS A 126 1.64 14.65 11.64
CA LYS A 126 0.55 14.92 12.60
C LYS A 126 -0.76 15.37 11.92
N PHE A 127 -1.26 14.56 10.99
CA PHE A 127 -2.54 14.78 10.29
C PHE A 127 -3.73 14.93 11.24
#